data_AF-A0A9W9A585-F1
#
_entry.id   AF-A0A9W9A585-F1
#
_cell.length_a   1.000
_cell.length_b   1.000
_cell.length_c   1.000
_cell.angle_alpha   90.00
_cell.angle_beta   90.00
_cell.angle_gamma   90.00
#
_symmetry.space_group_name_H-M   'P 1'
#
loop_
_entity.id
_entity.type
_entity.pdbx_description
1 polymer ?
#
loop_
_entity_poly.entity_id
_entity_poly.type
_entity_poly.pdbx_seq_one_letter_code
_entity_poly.pdbx_strand_id
1 'polypeptide(L)'
;MVKLSERSDTIPTSLFIKGVCRQSSHACGGGTFADIYRATYLDQDVALKRIRVFQGDITGKRKAQRHFCREALLWQKLRHPFVLPFCGIDSESFPSYLCMVSPWMRHGTILNHLHEYGHVNVEQKLFEVAQGLAYLHSQRIVHGDLRGSNILVNDDWHACLADFGLAVFEDATAATPSQQAGSVRWMAPELHHPQAFELDHFRRTFASDVYSFACVCIELFTGKPPFAHIPHDPAVMLRVMAEERPERSTDPFGRIMPDRLWDIIQVCWSHNPLDRSSMTQVVELMMDANTAFRIEIIPVITRSFLSELLPGFTLIGFSGGGS
;
A
#
# COMPACT_ATOMS: atom_id res chain seq x y z
N MET A 1 0.85 -5.89 -25.13
CA MET A 1 -0.49 -6.24 -24.62
C MET A 1 -1.20 -5.06 -23.95
N VAL A 2 -0.66 -4.39 -22.92
CA VAL A 2 -1.37 -3.28 -22.25
C VAL A 2 -1.66 -2.09 -23.17
N LYS A 3 -0.66 -1.58 -23.91
CA LYS A 3 -0.86 -0.50 -24.90
C LYS A 3 -1.83 -0.86 -26.06
N LEU A 4 -2.02 -2.16 -26.33
CA LEU A 4 -2.98 -2.66 -27.33
C LEU A 4 -4.39 -2.75 -26.74
N SER A 5 -4.49 -3.16 -25.47
CA SER A 5 -5.76 -3.24 -24.73
C SER A 5 -6.32 -1.87 -24.31
N GLU A 6 -5.45 -0.89 -23.98
CA GLU A 6 -5.85 0.51 -23.78
C GLU A 6 -6.47 1.15 -25.03
N ARG A 7 -6.17 0.60 -26.22
CA ARG A 7 -6.75 1.04 -27.50
C ARG A 7 -7.99 0.26 -27.90
N SER A 8 -8.15 -0.98 -27.44
CA SER A 8 -9.27 -1.85 -27.82
C SER A 8 -10.35 -1.98 -26.74
N ASP A 9 -10.12 -1.49 -25.52
CA ASP A 9 -11.01 -1.68 -24.36
C ASP A 9 -11.34 -3.18 -24.10
N THR A 10 -10.46 -4.10 -24.55
CA THR A 10 -10.67 -5.57 -24.48
C THR A 10 -9.74 -6.26 -23.49
N ILE A 11 -10.31 -7.19 -22.74
CA ILE A 11 -9.62 -8.01 -21.74
C ILE A 11 -9.24 -9.36 -22.37
N PRO A 12 -8.00 -9.86 -22.21
CA PRO A 12 -7.64 -11.19 -22.65
C PRO A 12 -8.54 -12.24 -22.02
N THR A 13 -9.10 -13.15 -22.83
CA THR A 13 -9.97 -14.24 -22.36
C THR A 13 -9.28 -15.14 -21.33
N SER A 14 -7.95 -15.24 -21.37
CA SER A 14 -7.12 -15.95 -20.39
C SER A 14 -7.22 -15.41 -18.96
N LEU A 15 -7.75 -14.20 -18.76
CA LEU A 15 -7.94 -13.64 -17.42
C LEU A 15 -9.25 -14.09 -16.78
N PHE A 16 -10.19 -14.62 -17.56
CA PHE A 16 -11.48 -15.05 -17.04
C PHE A 16 -11.35 -16.41 -16.37
N ILE A 17 -11.84 -16.50 -15.14
CA ILE A 17 -11.90 -17.73 -14.35
C ILE A 17 -13.36 -18.15 -14.17
N LYS A 18 -13.57 -19.44 -13.94
CA LYS A 18 -14.89 -20.05 -13.73
C LYS A 18 -14.96 -20.73 -12.37
N GLY A 19 -16.19 -20.95 -11.88
CA GLY A 19 -16.40 -21.68 -10.62
C GLY A 19 -16.20 -20.82 -9.37
N VAL A 20 -16.34 -19.50 -9.49
CA VAL A 20 -16.43 -18.62 -8.32
C VAL A 20 -17.85 -18.71 -7.76
N CYS A 21 -17.98 -18.99 -6.47
CA CYS A 21 -19.27 -19.13 -5.80
C CYS A 21 -19.41 -18.08 -4.70
N ARG A 22 -20.36 -17.16 -4.84
CA ARG A 22 -20.63 -16.14 -3.80
C ARG A 22 -21.15 -16.77 -2.52
N GLN A 23 -20.59 -16.33 -1.40
CA GLN A 23 -21.07 -16.74 -0.08
C GLN A 23 -22.22 -15.86 0.44
N SER A 24 -22.39 -14.64 -0.09
CA SER A 24 -23.42 -13.71 0.36
C SER A 24 -24.00 -12.85 -0.77
N SER A 25 -25.25 -12.44 -0.57
CA SER A 25 -25.93 -11.43 -1.39
C SER A 25 -25.46 -10.00 -1.09
N HIS A 26 -24.92 -9.75 0.10
CA HIS A 26 -24.53 -8.44 0.60
C HIS A 26 -23.03 -8.19 0.47
N ALA A 27 -22.65 -6.94 0.21
CA ALA A 27 -21.25 -6.53 0.22
C ALA A 27 -20.72 -6.56 1.66
N CYS A 28 -19.52 -7.09 1.86
CA CYS A 28 -18.83 -7.09 3.15
C CYS A 28 -17.99 -5.83 3.37
N GLY A 29 -17.79 -5.04 2.33
CA GLY A 29 -17.08 -3.77 2.37
C GLY A 29 -17.22 -3.05 1.04
N GLY A 30 -16.68 -1.84 0.96
CA GLY A 30 -16.70 -1.08 -0.27
C GLY A 30 -15.99 0.26 -0.10
N GLY A 31 -15.34 0.70 -1.16
CA GLY A 31 -14.78 2.04 -1.26
C GLY A 31 -15.72 2.98 -2.02
N THR A 32 -15.17 4.12 -2.42
CA THR A 32 -15.88 5.10 -3.26
C THR A 32 -16.32 4.49 -4.59
N PHE A 33 -15.52 3.58 -5.17
CA PHE A 33 -15.69 3.13 -6.56
C PHE A 33 -16.09 1.65 -6.72
N ALA A 34 -16.07 0.86 -5.64
CA ALA A 34 -16.27 -0.57 -5.72
C ALA A 34 -16.95 -1.14 -4.48
N ASP A 35 -17.71 -2.22 -4.69
CA ASP A 35 -18.22 -3.10 -3.64
C ASP A 35 -17.35 -4.35 -3.57
N ILE A 36 -17.06 -4.81 -2.35
CA ILE A 36 -16.32 -6.05 -2.10
C ILE A 36 -17.29 -7.11 -1.58
N TYR A 37 -17.26 -8.28 -2.20
CA TYR A 37 -18.03 -9.45 -1.77
C TYR A 37 -17.09 -10.60 -1.44
N ARG A 38 -17.47 -11.42 -0.46
CA ARG A 38 -16.79 -12.69 -0.17
C ARG A 38 -17.37 -13.82 -1.02
N ALA A 39 -16.49 -14.64 -1.56
CA ALA A 39 -16.82 -15.80 -2.39
C ALA A 39 -15.80 -16.92 -2.15
N THR A 40 -16.03 -18.08 -2.76
CA THR A 40 -15.07 -19.19 -2.80
C THR A 40 -14.60 -19.44 -4.23
N TYR A 41 -13.33 -19.79 -4.39
CA TYR A 41 -12.74 -20.23 -5.64
C TYR A 41 -11.68 -21.29 -5.34
N LEU A 42 -11.79 -22.48 -5.96
CA LEU A 42 -10.92 -23.63 -5.68
C LEU A 42 -10.81 -23.94 -4.17
N ASP A 43 -11.96 -23.98 -3.49
CA ASP A 43 -12.08 -24.21 -2.04
C ASP A 43 -11.34 -23.20 -1.14
N GLN A 44 -10.90 -22.07 -1.69
CA GLN A 44 -10.31 -20.96 -0.95
C GLN A 44 -11.24 -19.76 -0.91
N ASP A 45 -11.23 -19.03 0.20
CA ASP A 45 -11.94 -17.76 0.30
C ASP A 45 -11.29 -16.71 -0.61
N VAL A 46 -12.11 -16.01 -1.39
CA VAL A 46 -11.70 -14.93 -2.30
C VAL A 46 -12.57 -13.69 -2.12
N ALA A 47 -11.99 -12.54 -2.46
CA ALA A 47 -12.67 -11.27 -2.57
C ALA A 47 -13.04 -11.00 -4.04
N LEU A 48 -14.30 -10.63 -4.26
CA LEU A 48 -14.82 -10.10 -5.53
C LEU A 48 -14.92 -8.58 -5.43
N LYS A 49 -14.08 -7.87 -6.19
CA LYS A 49 -14.15 -6.41 -6.35
C LYS A 49 -15.03 -6.08 -7.55
N ARG A 50 -16.24 -5.60 -7.29
CA ARG A 50 -17.21 -5.17 -8.30
C ARG A 50 -17.20 -3.65 -8.43
N ILE A 51 -16.80 -3.14 -9.58
CA ILE A 51 -16.78 -1.69 -9.86
C ILE A 51 -18.22 -1.17 -9.98
N ARG A 52 -18.52 -0.06 -9.30
CA ARG A 52 -19.82 0.61 -9.35
C ARG A 52 -19.94 1.45 -10.63
N VAL A 53 -21.13 1.46 -11.22
CA VAL A 53 -21.45 2.28 -12.40
C VAL A 53 -22.31 3.46 -11.95
N PHE A 54 -21.72 4.66 -11.84
CA PHE A 54 -22.37 5.83 -11.24
C PHE A 54 -23.16 6.71 -12.20
N GLN A 55 -23.26 6.36 -13.48
CA GLN A 55 -24.06 7.09 -14.46
C GLN A 55 -24.84 6.09 -15.32
N GLY A 56 -26.17 6.28 -15.40
CA GLY A 56 -27.09 5.39 -16.12
C GLY A 56 -27.02 5.50 -17.64
N ASP A 57 -26.16 6.35 -18.19
CA ASP A 57 -25.97 6.53 -19.62
C ASP A 57 -24.80 5.68 -20.17
N ILE A 58 -24.67 5.64 -21.50
CA ILE A 58 -23.65 4.86 -22.21
C ILE A 58 -22.23 5.33 -21.85
N THR A 59 -22.07 6.62 -21.49
CA THR A 59 -20.77 7.22 -21.20
C THR A 59 -20.21 6.74 -19.86
N GLY A 60 -21.06 6.66 -18.82
CA GLY A 60 -20.72 6.10 -17.52
C GLY A 60 -20.23 4.66 -17.58
N LYS A 61 -20.95 3.81 -18.33
CA LYS A 61 -20.60 2.39 -18.53
C LYS A 61 -19.25 2.23 -19.21
N ARG A 62 -18.98 2.99 -20.29
CA ARG A 62 -17.69 2.95 -20.99
C ARG A 62 -16.53 3.40 -20.10
N LYS A 63 -16.74 4.44 -19.29
CA LYS A 63 -15.72 4.91 -18.34
C LYS A 63 -15.42 3.83 -17.29
N ALA A 64 -16.45 3.24 -16.67
CA ALA A 64 -16.28 2.17 -15.70
C ALA A 64 -15.57 0.94 -16.31
N GLN A 65 -15.92 0.56 -17.54
CA GLN A 65 -15.24 -0.52 -18.27
C GLN A 65 -13.76 -0.22 -18.50
N ARG A 66 -13.40 1.00 -18.92
CA ARG A 66 -12.00 1.41 -19.09
C ARG A 66 -11.21 1.34 -17.80
N HIS A 67 -11.79 1.80 -16.69
CA HIS A 67 -11.19 1.68 -15.37
C HIS A 67 -10.96 0.23 -14.99
N PHE A 68 -11.98 -0.61 -15.16
CA PHE A 68 -11.89 -2.04 -14.89
C PHE A 68 -10.78 -2.71 -15.71
N CYS A 69 -10.77 -2.52 -17.04
CA CYS A 69 -9.78 -3.12 -17.93
C CYS A 69 -8.37 -2.71 -17.53
N ARG A 70 -8.15 -1.41 -17.30
CA ARG A 70 -6.85 -0.86 -16.91
C ARG A 70 -6.36 -1.43 -15.59
N GLU A 71 -7.21 -1.43 -14.56
CA GLU A 71 -6.86 -1.94 -13.24
C GLU A 71 -6.51 -3.44 -13.32
N ALA A 72 -7.37 -4.25 -13.95
CA ALA A 72 -7.14 -5.69 -14.08
C ALA A 72 -5.84 -6.02 -14.83
N LEU A 73 -5.53 -5.29 -15.91
CA LEU A 73 -4.32 -5.53 -16.71
C LEU A 73 -3.04 -5.07 -16.05
N LEU A 74 -3.12 -4.01 -15.23
CA LEU A 74 -2.00 -3.56 -14.43
C LEU A 74 -1.76 -4.57 -13.30
N TRP A 75 -2.82 -4.88 -12.54
CA TRP A 75 -2.75 -5.76 -11.38
C TRP A 75 -2.31 -7.19 -11.74
N GLN A 76 -2.75 -7.73 -12.88
CA GLN A 76 -2.36 -9.06 -13.33
C GLN A 76 -0.84 -9.24 -13.52
N LYS A 77 -0.10 -8.16 -13.80
CA LYS A 77 1.36 -8.21 -13.98
C LYS A 77 2.13 -8.26 -12.66
N LEU A 78 1.47 -7.96 -11.54
CA LEU A 78 2.14 -7.80 -10.26
C LEU A 78 2.29 -9.15 -9.57
N ARG A 79 3.51 -9.46 -9.16
CA ARG A 79 3.93 -10.69 -8.47
C ARG A 79 5.01 -10.37 -7.45
N HIS A 80 4.60 -10.19 -6.19
CA HIS A 80 5.50 -9.88 -5.08
C HIS A 80 4.83 -10.27 -3.74
N PRO A 81 5.57 -10.73 -2.71
CA PRO A 81 4.98 -11.14 -1.43
C PRO A 81 4.15 -10.06 -0.72
N PHE A 82 4.55 -8.79 -0.85
CA PHE A 82 3.87 -7.64 -0.23
C PHE A 82 2.95 -6.87 -1.19
N VAL A 83 2.45 -7.55 -2.22
CA VAL A 83 1.47 -7.01 -3.17
C VAL A 83 0.34 -8.02 -3.31
N LEU A 84 -0.91 -7.56 -3.16
CA LEU A 84 -2.09 -8.39 -3.20
C LEU A 84 -2.13 -9.23 -4.50
N PRO A 85 -2.24 -10.57 -4.43
CA PRO A 85 -2.32 -11.39 -5.63
C PRO A 85 -3.60 -11.16 -6.45
N PHE A 86 -3.46 -11.22 -7.77
CA PHE A 86 -4.59 -11.22 -8.71
C PHE A 86 -4.88 -12.65 -9.17
N CYS A 87 -6.08 -13.15 -8.87
CA CYS A 87 -6.53 -14.49 -9.27
C CYS A 87 -7.11 -14.52 -10.67
N GLY A 88 -7.89 -13.50 -11.05
CA GLY A 88 -8.57 -13.47 -12.34
C GLY A 88 -9.79 -12.54 -12.37
N ILE A 89 -10.61 -12.73 -13.40
CA ILE A 89 -11.85 -12.00 -13.62
C ILE A 89 -13.01 -12.97 -13.58
N ASP A 90 -14.01 -12.65 -12.78
CA ASP A 90 -15.29 -13.32 -12.77
C ASP A 90 -16.33 -12.51 -13.55
N SER A 91 -17.13 -13.21 -14.36
CA SER A 91 -18.27 -12.65 -15.10
C SER A 91 -19.59 -13.38 -14.82
N GLU A 92 -19.58 -14.38 -13.93
CA GLU A 92 -20.72 -15.26 -13.69
C GLU A 92 -21.46 -14.90 -12.38
N SER A 93 -20.75 -14.43 -11.35
CA SER A 93 -21.34 -14.19 -10.02
C SER A 93 -22.32 -13.01 -9.96
N PHE A 94 -22.22 -12.09 -10.92
CA PHE A 94 -23.10 -10.93 -11.05
C PHE A 94 -23.48 -10.71 -12.51
N PRO A 95 -24.74 -11.02 -12.91
CA PRO A 95 -25.19 -10.77 -14.27
C PRO A 95 -24.96 -9.32 -14.68
N SER A 96 -24.34 -9.10 -15.85
CA SER A 96 -23.98 -7.79 -16.41
C SER A 96 -22.82 -7.04 -15.73
N TYR A 97 -22.10 -7.66 -14.79
CA TYR A 97 -20.93 -7.06 -14.15
C TYR A 97 -19.70 -7.96 -14.28
N LEU A 98 -18.54 -7.33 -14.44
CA LEU A 98 -17.24 -7.99 -14.28
C LEU A 98 -16.71 -7.70 -12.88
N CYS A 99 -16.11 -8.72 -12.26
CA CYS A 99 -15.49 -8.62 -10.94
C CYS A 99 -14.03 -9.03 -11.03
N MET A 100 -13.14 -8.29 -10.37
CA MET A 100 -11.76 -8.72 -10.16
C MET A 100 -11.70 -9.62 -8.94
N VAL A 101 -10.91 -10.70 -9.02
CA VAL A 101 -10.83 -11.72 -7.99
C VAL A 101 -9.43 -11.72 -7.37
N SER A 102 -9.37 -11.76 -6.04
CA SER A 102 -8.14 -11.84 -5.25
C SER A 102 -8.35 -12.73 -4.02
N PRO A 103 -7.29 -13.23 -3.35
CA PRO A 103 -7.45 -13.94 -2.09
C PRO A 103 -8.18 -13.08 -1.04
N TRP A 104 -9.02 -13.70 -0.22
CA TRP A 104 -9.67 -13.01 0.89
C TRP A 104 -8.66 -12.76 2.02
N MET A 105 -8.44 -11.49 2.36
CA MET A 105 -7.53 -11.10 3.44
C MET A 105 -8.29 -11.03 4.77
N ARG A 106 -8.25 -12.11 5.57
CA ARG A 106 -9.10 -12.26 6.76
C ARG A 106 -8.85 -11.23 7.84
N HIS A 107 -7.62 -10.71 7.94
CA HIS A 107 -7.23 -9.69 8.91
C HIS A 107 -7.57 -8.27 8.43
N GLY A 108 -8.24 -8.15 7.27
CA GLY A 108 -8.73 -6.89 6.75
C GLY A 108 -7.60 -5.92 6.41
N THR A 109 -7.86 -4.63 6.64
CA THR A 109 -6.87 -3.57 6.44
C THR A 109 -5.84 -3.57 7.56
N ILE A 110 -4.65 -3.03 7.30
CA ILE A 110 -3.63 -2.88 8.33
C ILE A 110 -4.12 -2.03 9.51
N LEU A 111 -5.01 -1.07 9.29
CA LEU A 111 -5.60 -0.24 10.35
C LEU A 111 -6.49 -1.07 11.27
N ASN A 112 -7.35 -1.93 10.70
CA ASN A 112 -8.17 -2.85 11.49
C ASN A 112 -7.29 -3.80 12.30
N HIS A 113 -6.24 -4.33 11.66
CA HIS A 113 -5.27 -5.20 12.31
C HIS A 113 -4.53 -4.53 13.49
N LEU A 114 -4.10 -3.26 13.33
CA LEU A 114 -3.48 -2.51 14.42
C LEU A 114 -4.44 -2.30 15.59
N HIS A 115 -5.69 -1.94 15.30
CA HIS A 115 -6.71 -1.69 16.32
C HIS A 115 -7.10 -2.97 17.08
N GLU A 116 -7.22 -4.11 16.39
CA GLU A 116 -7.69 -5.37 16.98
C GLU A 116 -6.60 -6.08 17.80
N TYR A 117 -5.35 -6.07 17.32
CA TYR A 117 -4.29 -6.90 17.92
C TYR A 117 -3.32 -6.12 18.82
N GLY A 118 -3.24 -4.78 18.72
CA GLY A 118 -2.52 -3.87 19.61
C GLY A 118 -0.99 -3.99 19.67
N HIS A 119 -0.44 -5.21 19.61
CA HIS A 119 0.98 -5.54 19.70
C HIS A 119 1.56 -5.92 18.33
N VAL A 120 1.27 -5.11 17.33
CA VAL A 120 1.82 -5.30 15.98
C VAL A 120 3.17 -4.60 15.90
N ASN A 121 4.18 -5.26 15.34
CA ASN A 121 5.44 -4.60 15.02
C ASN A 121 5.23 -3.66 13.82
N VAL A 122 4.90 -2.40 14.10
CA VAL A 122 4.62 -1.37 13.09
C VAL A 122 5.81 -1.17 12.15
N GLU A 123 7.05 -1.16 12.68
CA GLU A 123 8.25 -0.96 11.86
C GLU A 123 8.43 -2.09 10.84
N GLN A 124 8.21 -3.34 11.25
CA GLN A 124 8.21 -4.49 10.34
C GLN A 124 7.15 -4.34 9.25
N LYS A 125 5.93 -3.90 9.60
CA LYS A 125 4.88 -3.65 8.60
C LYS A 125 5.24 -2.54 7.62
N LEU A 126 5.81 -1.44 8.10
CA LEU A 126 6.27 -0.34 7.27
C LEU A 126 7.37 -0.77 6.32
N PHE A 127 8.26 -1.65 6.79
CA PHE A 127 9.31 -2.24 5.96
C PHE A 127 8.75 -3.14 4.85
N GLU A 128 7.71 -3.92 5.12
CA GLU A 128 7.00 -4.73 4.11
C GLU A 128 6.29 -3.85 3.07
N VAL A 129 5.63 -2.78 3.53
CA VAL A 129 5.00 -1.76 2.67
C VAL A 129 6.05 -1.09 1.77
N ALA A 130 7.20 -0.72 2.33
CA ALA A 130 8.30 -0.11 1.58
C ALA A 130 8.82 -1.02 0.48
N GLN A 131 9.02 -2.31 0.78
CA GLN A 131 9.42 -3.33 -0.19
C GLN A 131 8.38 -3.54 -1.29
N GLY A 132 7.09 -3.61 -0.93
CA GLY A 132 5.99 -3.68 -1.90
C GLY A 132 5.98 -2.48 -2.84
N LEU A 133 6.19 -1.27 -2.32
CA LEU A 133 6.16 -0.04 -3.10
C LEU A 133 7.41 0.11 -3.99
N ALA A 134 8.59 -0.25 -3.47
CA ALA A 134 9.83 -0.34 -4.25
C ALA A 134 9.68 -1.33 -5.42
N TYR A 135 9.01 -2.47 -5.20
CA TYR A 135 8.67 -3.39 -6.27
C TYR A 135 7.77 -2.75 -7.33
N LEU A 136 6.70 -2.04 -6.96
CA LEU A 136 5.85 -1.34 -7.94
C LEU A 136 6.65 -0.33 -8.76
N HIS A 137 7.51 0.47 -8.12
CA HIS A 137 8.37 1.44 -8.79
C HIS A 137 9.34 0.75 -9.76
N SER A 138 9.91 -0.41 -9.40
CA SER A 138 10.73 -1.23 -10.31
C SER A 138 9.96 -1.72 -11.55
N GLN A 139 8.65 -1.91 -11.43
CA GLN A 139 7.75 -2.25 -12.53
C GLN A 139 7.25 -1.02 -13.31
N ARG A 140 7.82 0.17 -13.03
CA ARG A 140 7.41 1.47 -13.55
C ARG A 140 5.95 1.83 -13.28
N ILE A 141 5.45 1.42 -12.12
CA ILE A 141 4.07 1.63 -11.68
C ILE A 141 4.08 2.55 -10.47
N VAL A 142 3.30 3.63 -10.57
CA VAL A 142 2.96 4.50 -9.45
C VAL A 142 1.64 3.99 -8.85
N HIS A 143 1.60 3.75 -7.54
CA HIS A 143 0.42 3.26 -6.84
C HIS A 143 -0.69 4.32 -6.82
N GLY A 144 -0.36 5.53 -6.36
CA GLY A 144 -1.17 6.73 -6.52
C GLY A 144 -2.27 7.00 -5.50
N ASP A 145 -2.60 6.05 -4.64
CA ASP A 145 -3.46 6.24 -3.47
C ASP A 145 -2.98 5.36 -2.31
N LEU A 146 -1.70 5.48 -1.96
CA LEU A 146 -1.15 4.71 -0.85
C LEU A 146 -1.63 5.28 0.49
N ARG A 147 -2.31 4.45 1.28
CA ARG A 147 -2.85 4.75 2.61
C ARG A 147 -3.19 3.46 3.36
N GLY A 148 -3.35 3.52 4.68
CA GLY A 148 -3.59 2.35 5.52
C GLY A 148 -4.79 1.49 5.09
N SER A 149 -5.88 2.09 4.60
CA SER A 149 -7.02 1.29 4.13
C SER A 149 -6.77 0.50 2.84
N ASN A 150 -5.72 0.86 2.09
CA ASN A 150 -5.31 0.19 0.85
C ASN A 150 -4.13 -0.76 1.09
N ILE A 151 -3.83 -1.06 2.35
CA ILE A 151 -2.86 -2.07 2.78
C ILE A 151 -3.64 -3.14 3.52
N LEU A 152 -3.62 -4.38 3.01
CA LEU A 152 -4.28 -5.52 3.63
C LEU A 152 -3.27 -6.38 4.39
N VAL A 153 -3.75 -7.22 5.30
CA VAL A 153 -2.92 -8.19 6.02
C VAL A 153 -3.31 -9.61 5.64
N ASN A 154 -2.34 -10.37 5.14
CA ASN A 154 -2.54 -11.76 4.73
C ASN A 154 -2.53 -12.73 5.93
N ASP A 155 -2.85 -14.00 5.65
CA ASP A 155 -2.93 -15.06 6.66
C ASP A 155 -1.59 -15.38 7.35
N ASP A 156 -0.47 -15.01 6.71
CA ASP A 156 0.89 -15.12 7.26
C ASP A 156 1.29 -13.87 8.06
N TRP A 157 0.34 -12.96 8.32
CA TRP A 157 0.57 -11.68 9.01
C TRP A 157 1.59 -10.78 8.31
N HIS A 158 1.57 -10.73 6.98
CA HIS A 158 2.35 -9.77 6.19
C HIS A 158 1.45 -8.69 5.58
N ALA A 159 1.98 -7.47 5.47
CA ALA A 159 1.33 -6.36 4.79
C ALA A 159 1.38 -6.53 3.27
N CYS A 160 0.25 -6.33 2.60
CA CYS A 160 0.11 -6.42 1.16
C CYS A 160 -0.52 -5.14 0.60
N LEU A 161 0.16 -4.49 -0.35
CA LEU A 161 -0.41 -3.37 -1.09
C LEU A 161 -1.61 -3.84 -1.93
N ALA A 162 -2.70 -3.09 -1.87
CA ALA A 162 -3.96 -3.37 -2.55
C ALA A 162 -4.56 -2.11 -3.18
N ASP A 163 -5.63 -2.29 -3.96
CA ASP A 163 -6.35 -1.23 -4.66
C ASP A 163 -5.52 -0.43 -5.69
N PHE A 164 -5.45 -0.98 -6.90
CA PHE A 164 -4.73 -0.38 -8.02
C PHE A 164 -5.61 0.50 -8.92
N GLY A 165 -6.79 0.93 -8.43
CA GLY A 165 -7.77 1.68 -9.23
C GLY A 165 -7.26 3.05 -9.72
N LEU A 166 -6.30 3.63 -9.00
CA LEU A 166 -5.62 4.89 -9.35
C LEU A 166 -4.19 4.68 -9.86
N ALA A 167 -3.73 3.44 -9.96
CA ALA A 167 -2.37 3.13 -10.37
C ALA A 167 -2.12 3.49 -11.84
N VAL A 168 -0.92 3.97 -12.12
CA VAL A 168 -0.53 4.45 -13.44
C VAL A 168 0.86 3.96 -13.81
N PHE A 169 1.10 3.71 -15.09
CA PHE A 169 2.48 3.64 -15.58
C PHE A 169 3.08 5.03 -15.54
N GLU A 170 4.34 5.14 -15.14
CA GLU A 170 5.07 6.40 -15.04
C GLU A 170 4.97 7.25 -16.32
N ASP A 171 5.11 6.63 -17.49
CA ASP A 171 5.12 7.29 -18.81
C ASP A 171 3.71 7.68 -19.32
N ALA A 172 2.65 7.58 -18.51
CA ALA A 172 1.30 7.95 -18.93
C ALA A 172 1.18 9.49 -19.12
N THR A 173 0.81 9.91 -20.33
CA THR A 173 0.94 11.30 -20.80
C THR A 173 -0.20 12.25 -20.41
N ALA A 174 -1.28 11.76 -19.78
CA ALA A 174 -2.35 12.61 -19.23
C ALA A 174 -3.18 11.88 -18.16
N ALA A 175 -3.48 12.56 -17.06
CA ALA A 175 -4.42 12.07 -16.04
C ALA A 175 -5.88 12.34 -16.46
N THR A 176 -6.73 11.33 -16.44
CA THR A 176 -8.19 11.50 -16.58
C THR A 176 -8.77 12.16 -15.31
N PRO A 177 -9.96 12.79 -15.35
CA PRO A 177 -10.59 13.37 -14.16
C PRO A 177 -10.79 12.36 -13.01
N SER A 178 -11.02 11.10 -13.36
CA SER A 178 -11.09 10.00 -12.40
C SER A 178 -9.75 9.65 -11.76
N GLN A 179 -8.63 9.92 -12.44
CA GLN A 179 -7.31 9.83 -11.84
C GLN A 179 -7.08 11.01 -10.87
N GLN A 180 -7.72 12.16 -11.00
CA GLN A 180 -7.54 13.25 -10.01
C GLN A 180 -8.19 12.96 -8.64
N ALA A 181 -8.97 11.88 -8.51
CA ALA A 181 -9.46 11.41 -7.22
C ALA A 181 -8.31 10.86 -6.35
N GLY A 182 -8.49 10.81 -5.03
CA GLY A 182 -7.50 10.29 -4.08
C GLY A 182 -7.74 10.88 -2.69
N SER A 183 -6.98 10.40 -1.71
CA SER A 183 -7.15 10.84 -0.32
C SER A 183 -6.29 12.06 0.00
N VAL A 184 -6.92 13.23 0.17
CA VAL A 184 -6.27 14.55 0.29
C VAL A 184 -5.12 14.57 1.31
N ARG A 185 -5.27 13.89 2.44
CA ARG A 185 -4.31 13.92 3.56
C ARG A 185 -3.00 13.18 3.32
N TRP A 186 -2.99 12.24 2.36
CA TRP A 186 -1.80 11.50 1.95
C TRP A 186 -1.22 12.05 0.63
N MET A 187 -1.93 12.98 0.00
CA MET A 187 -1.59 13.50 -1.32
C MET A 187 -0.46 14.55 -1.21
N ALA A 188 0.56 14.37 -2.04
CA ALA A 188 1.74 15.23 -2.12
C ALA A 188 1.39 16.67 -2.58
N PRO A 189 2.16 17.69 -2.18
CA PRO A 189 1.85 19.10 -2.48
C PRO A 189 1.75 19.39 -3.99
N GLU A 190 2.60 18.77 -4.81
CA GLU A 190 2.60 18.93 -6.28
C GLU A 190 1.35 18.38 -6.97
N LEU A 191 0.60 17.51 -6.29
CA LEU A 191 -0.67 16.99 -6.80
C LEU A 191 -1.84 17.93 -6.47
N HIS A 192 -1.73 18.75 -5.42
CA HIS A 192 -2.75 19.76 -5.08
C HIS A 192 -2.66 20.99 -5.98
N HIS A 193 -1.43 21.40 -6.32
CA HIS A 193 -1.21 22.58 -7.16
C HIS A 193 -0.03 22.38 -8.14
N PRO A 194 -0.20 21.63 -9.24
CA PRO A 194 0.87 21.28 -10.17
C PRO A 194 1.70 22.47 -10.67
N GLN A 195 1.06 23.60 -10.95
CA GLN A 195 1.72 24.80 -11.48
C GLN A 195 2.67 25.46 -10.46
N ALA A 196 2.49 25.22 -9.16
CA ALA A 196 3.41 25.72 -8.13
C ALA A 196 4.74 24.95 -8.12
N PHE A 197 4.79 23.82 -8.82
CA PHE A 197 5.93 22.92 -8.94
C PHE A 197 6.42 22.81 -10.39
N GLU A 198 6.12 23.80 -11.23
CA GLU A 198 6.51 23.84 -12.65
C GLU A 198 6.00 22.63 -13.46
N LEU A 199 4.88 22.03 -13.04
CA LEU A 199 4.23 20.95 -13.76
C LEU A 199 3.06 21.48 -14.60
N ASP A 200 3.03 21.10 -15.88
CA ASP A 200 1.98 21.52 -16.80
C ASP A 200 0.59 20.97 -16.43
N HIS A 201 0.54 19.84 -15.72
CA HIS A 201 -0.69 19.14 -15.39
C HIS A 201 -0.52 18.23 -14.17
N PHE A 202 -1.66 17.82 -13.59
CA PHE A 202 -1.69 16.80 -12.54
C PHE A 202 -1.08 15.50 -13.04
N ARG A 203 -0.01 15.03 -12.39
CA ARG A 203 0.65 13.77 -12.71
C ARG A 203 1.17 13.10 -11.45
N ARG A 204 0.75 11.85 -11.26
CA ARG A 204 1.34 10.99 -10.23
C ARG A 204 2.72 10.52 -10.65
N THR A 205 3.62 10.51 -9.69
CA THR A 205 5.03 10.16 -9.85
C THR A 205 5.47 9.22 -8.73
N PHE A 206 6.61 8.55 -8.89
CA PHE A 206 7.20 7.79 -7.79
C PHE A 206 7.44 8.67 -6.56
N ALA A 207 7.87 9.92 -6.75
CA ALA A 207 8.05 10.88 -5.66
C ALA A 207 6.73 11.19 -4.91
N SER A 208 5.58 11.20 -5.59
CA SER A 208 4.28 11.37 -4.94
C SER A 208 3.86 10.15 -4.11
N ASP A 209 4.25 8.94 -4.52
CA ASP A 209 4.08 7.72 -3.72
C ASP A 209 5.00 7.73 -2.49
N VAL A 210 6.24 8.20 -2.61
CA VAL A 210 7.20 8.33 -1.49
C VAL A 210 6.65 9.29 -0.42
N TYR A 211 6.05 10.41 -0.84
CA TYR A 211 5.36 11.31 0.09
C TYR A 211 4.19 10.59 0.79
N SER A 212 3.37 9.86 0.03
CA SER A 212 2.26 9.09 0.58
C SER A 212 2.75 8.03 1.57
N PHE A 213 3.92 7.43 1.35
CA PHE A 213 4.55 6.48 2.26
C PHE A 213 4.94 7.11 3.60
N ALA A 214 5.49 8.34 3.61
CA ALA A 214 5.71 9.08 4.85
C ALA A 214 4.41 9.32 5.62
N CYS A 215 3.33 9.67 4.92
CA CYS A 215 2.00 9.79 5.52
C CYS A 215 1.49 8.46 6.11
N VAL A 216 1.73 7.32 5.43
CA VAL A 216 1.42 5.98 5.95
C VAL A 216 2.24 5.65 7.20
N CYS A 217 3.51 6.07 7.27
CA CYS A 217 4.31 5.89 8.48
C CYS A 217 3.69 6.57 9.70
N ILE A 218 3.24 7.83 9.55
CA ILE A 218 2.48 8.54 10.60
C ILE A 218 1.19 7.80 10.94
N GLU A 219 0.46 7.37 9.91
CA GLU A 219 -0.85 6.74 10.06
C GLU A 219 -0.78 5.44 10.85
N LEU A 220 0.14 4.55 10.49
CA LEU A 220 0.30 3.26 11.14
C LEU A 220 0.90 3.40 12.55
N PHE A 221 1.81 4.35 12.75
CA PHE A 221 2.41 4.57 14.06
C PHE A 221 1.42 5.15 15.06
N THR A 222 0.60 6.12 14.64
CA THR A 222 -0.36 6.80 15.53
C THR A 222 -1.75 6.15 15.57
N GLY A 223 -2.05 5.28 14.61
CA GLY A 223 -3.39 4.74 14.37
C GLY A 223 -4.40 5.78 13.85
N LYS A 224 -3.94 6.96 13.42
CA LYS A 224 -4.78 8.10 13.02
C LYS A 224 -4.34 8.66 11.68
N PRO A 225 -5.25 9.21 10.86
CA PRO A 225 -4.85 9.84 9.60
C PRO A 225 -3.89 11.02 9.84
N PRO A 226 -3.00 11.34 8.89
CA PRO A 226 -2.17 12.54 8.97
C PRO A 226 -3.05 13.78 9.11
N PHE A 227 -2.62 14.72 9.96
CA PHE A 227 -3.38 15.90 10.36
C PHE A 227 -4.76 15.59 10.98
N ALA A 228 -4.90 14.50 11.75
CA ALA A 228 -6.17 14.10 12.37
C ALA A 228 -6.86 15.19 13.21
N HIS A 229 -6.12 16.15 13.75
CA HIS A 229 -6.66 17.27 14.51
C HIS A 229 -7.34 18.34 13.64
N ILE A 230 -7.13 18.31 12.31
CA ILE A 230 -7.75 19.23 11.36
C ILE A 230 -9.02 18.58 10.80
N PRO A 231 -10.21 19.17 10.98
CA PRO A 231 -11.48 18.52 10.63
C PRO A 231 -11.77 18.48 9.13
N HIS A 232 -11.22 19.40 8.33
CA HIS A 232 -11.59 19.58 6.93
C HIS A 232 -10.38 19.48 6.00
N ASP A 233 -10.52 18.67 4.95
CA ASP A 233 -9.47 18.39 3.97
C ASP A 233 -8.93 19.65 3.24
N PRO A 234 -9.74 20.66 2.88
CA PRO A 234 -9.20 21.92 2.32
C PRO A 234 -8.24 22.64 3.26
N ALA A 235 -8.45 22.58 4.58
CA ALA A 235 -7.52 23.17 5.53
C ALA A 235 -6.22 22.37 5.59
N VAL A 236 -6.27 21.04 5.50
CA VAL A 236 -5.07 20.19 5.39
C VAL A 236 -4.27 20.54 4.14
N MET A 237 -4.93 20.70 2.99
CA MET A 237 -4.30 21.11 1.74
C MET A 237 -3.53 22.44 1.90
N LEU A 238 -4.14 23.46 2.51
CA LEU A 238 -3.49 24.75 2.75
C LEU A 238 -2.24 24.61 3.64
N ARG A 239 -2.29 23.76 4.67
CA ARG A 239 -1.17 23.49 5.58
C ARG A 239 -0.02 22.78 4.87
N VAL A 240 -0.33 21.75 4.08
CA VAL A 240 0.66 21.02 3.27
C VAL A 240 1.35 21.94 2.27
N MET A 241 0.59 22.84 1.63
CA MET A 241 1.11 23.86 0.71
C MET A 241 1.95 24.93 1.42
N ALA A 242 1.68 25.23 2.69
CA ALA A 242 2.49 26.09 3.55
C ALA A 242 3.68 25.35 4.19
N GLU A 243 4.07 24.20 3.64
CA GLU A 243 5.17 23.35 4.10
C GLU A 243 5.01 22.77 5.52
N GLU A 244 3.82 22.86 6.11
CA GLU A 244 3.55 22.22 7.40
C GLU A 244 3.46 20.70 7.23
N ARG A 245 3.90 19.97 8.25
CA ARG A 245 3.88 18.50 8.31
C ARG A 245 3.31 18.03 9.65
N PRO A 246 2.73 16.82 9.72
CA PRO A 246 2.37 16.20 11.00
C PRO A 246 3.56 16.21 11.97
N GLU A 247 3.30 16.53 13.23
CA GLU A 247 4.32 16.46 14.28
C GLU A 247 4.74 15.02 14.56
N ARG A 248 6.00 14.84 14.98
CA ARG A 248 6.47 13.58 15.53
C ARG A 248 5.66 13.27 16.78
N SER A 249 4.97 12.13 16.77
CA SER A 249 4.01 11.77 17.81
C SER A 249 4.37 10.46 18.49
N THR A 250 3.60 10.12 19.52
CA THR A 250 3.62 8.81 20.15
C THR A 250 2.58 7.89 19.53
N ASP A 251 2.81 6.58 19.67
CA ASP A 251 1.78 5.58 19.42
C ASP A 251 0.66 5.67 20.50
N PRO A 252 -0.46 4.93 20.34
CA PRO A 252 -1.53 4.89 21.34
C PRO A 252 -1.11 4.37 22.73
N PHE A 253 0.06 3.76 22.85
CA PHE A 253 0.62 3.22 24.09
C PHE A 253 1.68 4.15 24.71
N GLY A 254 1.88 5.34 24.15
CA GLY A 254 2.84 6.34 24.63
C GLY A 254 4.29 6.11 24.20
N ARG A 255 4.56 5.19 23.27
CA ARG A 255 5.91 4.99 22.73
C ARG A 255 6.21 6.08 21.71
N ILE A 256 7.36 6.73 21.86
CA ILE A 256 7.82 7.76 20.93
C ILE A 256 8.27 7.08 19.63
N MET A 257 7.90 7.66 18.49
CA MET A 257 8.41 7.24 17.18
C MET A 257 9.94 7.20 17.18
N PRO A 258 10.60 6.10 16.75
CA PRO A 258 12.06 6.02 16.72
C PRO A 258 12.70 7.13 15.89
N ASP A 259 13.87 7.65 16.32
CA ASP A 259 14.59 8.72 15.61
C ASP A 259 14.84 8.35 14.14
N ARG A 260 15.32 7.13 13.90
CA ARG A 260 15.61 6.64 12.54
C ARG A 260 14.38 6.62 11.63
N LEU A 261 13.23 6.16 12.15
CA LEU A 261 11.99 6.18 11.37
C LEU A 261 11.56 7.61 11.08
N TRP A 262 11.71 8.51 12.05
CA TRP A 262 11.41 9.92 11.87
C TRP A 262 12.32 10.58 10.82
N ASP A 263 13.62 10.32 10.83
CA ASP A 263 14.57 10.83 9.84
C ASP A 263 14.20 10.38 8.42
N ILE A 264 13.81 9.11 8.25
CA ILE A 264 13.33 8.56 6.97
C ILE A 264 12.04 9.29 6.52
N ILE A 265 11.08 9.46 7.43
CA ILE A 265 9.83 10.20 7.14
C ILE A 265 10.14 11.61 6.67
N GLN A 266 11.09 12.29 7.32
CA GLN A 266 11.47 13.66 7.00
C GLN A 266 11.98 13.83 5.57
N VAL A 267 12.76 12.87 5.07
CA VAL A 267 13.25 12.89 3.68
C VAL A 267 12.15 12.46 2.69
N CYS A 268 11.29 11.52 3.08
CA CYS A 268 10.23 11.02 2.21
C CYS A 268 9.14 12.08 1.87
N TRP A 269 8.86 13.03 2.77
CA TRP A 269 7.83 14.07 2.54
C TRP A 269 8.40 15.47 2.28
N SER A 270 9.66 15.57 1.84
CA SER A 270 10.27 16.82 1.38
C SER A 270 9.34 17.57 0.45
N HIS A 271 9.23 18.90 0.62
CA HIS A 271 8.27 19.69 -0.16
C HIS A 271 8.53 19.56 -1.66
N ASN A 272 9.78 19.79 -2.06
CA ASN A 272 10.23 19.53 -3.41
C ASN A 272 10.30 18.01 -3.70
N PRO A 273 9.61 17.50 -4.74
CA PRO A 273 9.62 16.08 -5.10
C PRO A 273 11.01 15.52 -5.41
N LEU A 274 11.95 16.34 -5.90
CA LEU A 274 13.30 15.90 -6.27
C LEU A 274 14.19 15.61 -5.06
N ASP A 275 13.84 16.16 -3.89
CA ASP A 275 14.58 15.97 -2.64
C ASP A 275 14.14 14.70 -1.89
N ARG A 276 13.17 13.96 -2.44
CA ARG A 276 12.64 12.73 -1.84
C ARG A 276 13.48 11.53 -2.26
N SER A 277 13.83 10.67 -1.30
CA SER A 277 14.53 9.41 -1.59
C SER A 277 13.66 8.48 -2.43
N SER A 278 14.30 7.68 -3.30
CA SER A 278 13.60 6.59 -3.98
C SER A 278 13.17 5.50 -2.99
N MET A 279 12.13 4.73 -3.30
CA MET A 279 11.71 3.64 -2.43
C MET A 279 12.78 2.54 -2.27
N THR A 280 13.67 2.35 -3.24
CA THR A 280 14.84 1.47 -3.09
C THR A 280 15.76 1.97 -1.97
N GLN A 281 16.10 3.26 -1.98
CA GLN A 281 16.92 3.86 -0.91
C GLN A 281 16.22 3.83 0.44
N VAL A 282 14.90 4.05 0.48
CA VAL A 282 14.11 3.94 1.72
C VAL A 282 14.18 2.52 2.29
N VAL A 283 14.07 1.49 1.45
CA VAL A 283 14.21 0.09 1.87
C VAL A 283 15.60 -0.17 2.44
N GLU A 284 16.66 0.34 1.82
CA GLU A 284 18.05 0.22 2.31
C GLU A 284 18.20 0.88 3.69
N LEU A 285 17.72 2.11 3.86
CA LEU A 285 17.75 2.83 5.14
C LEU A 285 16.99 2.08 6.25
N MET A 286 15.86 1.44 5.91
CA MET A 286 15.09 0.63 6.87
C MET A 286 15.76 -0.71 7.20
N MET A 287 16.50 -1.33 6.28
CA MET A 287 17.27 -2.56 6.54
C MET A 287 18.39 -2.33 7.55
N ASP A 288 19.12 -1.22 7.41
CA ASP A 288 20.18 -0.84 8.35
C ASP A 288 19.61 -0.59 9.77
N ALA A 289 18.38 -0.06 9.84
CA ALA A 289 17.65 0.08 11.10
C ALA A 289 17.25 -1.27 11.71
N ASN A 290 16.75 -2.22 10.91
CA ASN A 290 16.30 -3.52 11.38
C ASN A 290 17.47 -4.46 11.76
N THR A 291 18.66 -4.25 11.18
CA THR A 291 19.88 -4.99 11.53
C THR A 291 20.37 -4.62 12.94
N ALA A 292 20.27 -3.35 13.33
CA ALA A 292 20.52 -2.92 14.72
C ALA A 292 19.51 -3.55 15.69
N PHE A 293 18.23 -3.63 15.30
CA PHE A 293 17.17 -4.25 16.09
C PHE A 293 17.33 -5.77 16.24
N ARG A 294 17.79 -6.47 15.20
CA ARG A 294 18.15 -7.90 15.28
C ARG A 294 19.32 -8.15 16.22
N ILE A 295 20.31 -7.25 16.28
CA ILE A 295 21.43 -7.36 17.23
C ILE A 295 20.98 -7.03 18.66
N GLU A 296 20.04 -6.10 18.86
CA GLU A 296 19.47 -5.74 20.17
C GLU A 296 18.42 -6.73 20.70
N ILE A 297 17.79 -7.55 19.85
CA ILE A 297 16.93 -8.67 20.28
C ILE A 297 17.74 -9.93 20.63
N ILE A 298 18.97 -10.06 20.11
CA ILE A 298 19.86 -11.20 20.40
C ILE A 298 20.54 -11.20 21.81
N PRO A 299 20.56 -10.16 22.68
CA PRO A 299 21.21 -10.28 23.99
C PRO A 299 20.31 -10.80 25.13
N VAL A 300 19.03 -11.14 24.91
CA VAL A 300 18.14 -11.55 26.03
C VAL A 300 17.63 -13.00 25.94
N ILE A 301 17.81 -13.68 24.81
CA ILE A 301 17.56 -15.13 24.75
C ILE A 301 18.87 -15.87 25.02
N THR A 302 19.16 -15.97 26.32
CA THR A 302 19.78 -17.11 27.04
C THR A 302 21.23 -17.54 26.76
N ARG A 303 22.09 -17.38 27.80
CA ARG A 303 23.25 -18.27 28.03
C ARG A 303 22.86 -19.73 28.33
N SER A 304 21.58 -20.04 28.55
CA SER A 304 21.10 -21.38 28.91
C SER A 304 20.47 -22.19 27.77
N PHE A 305 20.21 -21.62 26.58
CA PHE A 305 19.44 -22.31 25.52
C PHE A 305 20.31 -22.78 24.36
N LEU A 306 21.55 -22.28 24.24
CA LEU A 306 22.50 -22.75 23.23
C LEU A 306 23.26 -24.03 23.64
N SER A 307 23.22 -24.45 24.91
CA SER A 307 23.82 -25.73 25.34
C SER A 307 22.94 -26.95 25.04
N GLU A 308 21.65 -26.77 24.76
CA GLU A 308 20.71 -27.89 24.52
C GLU A 308 20.54 -28.22 23.02
N LEU A 309 20.90 -27.32 22.10
CA LEU A 309 20.69 -27.52 20.66
C LEU A 309 21.92 -28.05 19.89
N LEU A 310 23.12 -28.05 20.49
CA LEU A 310 24.34 -28.58 19.86
C LEU A 310 25.27 -29.24 20.91
N PRO A 311 25.18 -30.55 21.17
CA PRO A 311 26.17 -31.25 21.98
C PRO A 311 27.50 -31.29 21.19
N GLY A 312 28.44 -30.41 21.53
CA GLY A 312 29.81 -30.44 21.00
C GLY A 312 30.41 -29.11 20.52
N PHE A 313 29.65 -28.00 20.53
CA PHE A 313 30.22 -26.70 20.16
C PHE A 313 30.94 -26.04 21.35
N THR A 314 32.28 -26.09 21.35
CA THR A 314 33.11 -25.37 22.33
C THR A 314 33.46 -23.99 21.78
N LEU A 315 32.90 -22.93 22.36
CA LEU A 315 33.28 -21.55 22.05
C LEU A 315 34.66 -21.25 22.67
N ILE A 316 35.63 -20.93 21.80
CA ILE A 316 36.97 -20.48 22.19
C ILE A 316 36.82 -19.11 22.85
N GLY A 317 37.10 -19.03 24.15
CA GLY A 317 37.03 -17.79 24.92
C GLY A 317 38.14 -16.81 24.54
N PHE A 318 37.76 -15.59 24.17
CA PHE A 318 38.65 -14.44 24.17
C PHE A 318 38.97 -14.07 25.64
N SER A 319 40.20 -14.33 26.07
CA SER A 319 40.74 -13.76 27.30
C SER A 319 41.09 -12.29 27.06
N GLY A 320 40.35 -11.38 27.71
CA GLY A 320 40.73 -9.99 27.83
C GLY A 320 41.98 -9.86 28.69
N GLY A 321 43.07 -9.36 28.10
CA GLY A 321 44.24 -8.89 28.82
C GLY A 321 44.02 -7.42 29.21
N GLY A 322 43.83 -7.18 30.50
CA GLY A 322 43.95 -5.85 31.09
C GLY A 322 45.41 -5.53 31.41
N SER A 323 45.75 -4.26 31.27
CA SER A 323 46.83 -3.59 31.99
C SER A 323 46.26 -2.31 32.56
#